data_AF-A0A968W102-F1
#
_entry.id   AF-A0A968W102-F1
#
_cell.length_a   1.000
_cell.length_b   1.000
_cell.length_c   1.000
_cell.angle_alpha   90.00
_cell.angle_beta   90.00
_cell.angle_gamma   90.00
#
_symmetry.space_group_name_H-M   'P 1'
#
loop_
_entity.id
_entity.type
_entity.pdbx_description
1 polymer ?
#
loop_
_entity_poly.entity_id
_entity_poly.type
_entity_poly.pdbx_seq_one_letter_code
_entity_poly.pdbx_strand_id
1 'polypeptide(L)'
;MVAGRNVGWFFLLCTMCATVIGGGSSIGAIGNTYQWGILMLFVSMGWYMQFIFSGFFVAPKFRELKLYTVAGYFKHRYDNKNRFVALALSLLFSVGVLGAQMVAFGKIITSIVPQIPYLWAVVIGGSIVVLYSTAGGLMAVIHTDVYQFIILFVGFLVTLFLCIPDIKTAGVDVVHKVPAHFFRFDGGKGLFFAFSAFFRVSGG
;
A
#
# COMPACT_ATOMS: atom_id res chain seq x y z
N MET A 1 26.48 5.24 3.00
CA MET A 1 26.25 5.29 1.54
C MET A 1 25.01 4.47 1.22
N VAL A 2 23.90 5.09 0.81
CA VAL A 2 22.61 4.39 0.57
C VAL A 2 22.74 3.53 -0.70
N ALA A 3 22.86 2.21 -0.51
CA ALA A 3 22.67 1.20 -1.53
C ALA A 3 23.47 1.34 -2.85
N GLY A 4 24.70 1.86 -2.78
CA GLY A 4 25.71 1.67 -3.84
C GLY A 4 25.35 2.16 -5.25
N ARG A 5 24.37 3.06 -5.44
CA ARG A 5 23.93 3.57 -6.76
C ARG A 5 23.52 2.47 -7.78
N ASN A 6 23.41 1.21 -7.37
CA ASN A 6 23.26 0.04 -8.25
C ASN A 6 22.11 -0.89 -7.86
N VAL A 7 21.10 -0.38 -7.15
CA VAL A 7 19.82 -1.09 -7.06
C VAL A 7 19.19 -1.02 -8.44
N GLY A 8 19.21 -2.14 -9.17
CA GLY A 8 18.65 -2.22 -10.52
C GLY A 8 17.20 -1.71 -10.54
N TRP A 9 16.80 -1.06 -11.63
CA TRP A 9 15.46 -0.45 -11.74
C TRP A 9 14.33 -1.42 -11.40
N PHE A 10 14.51 -2.71 -11.72
CA PHE A 10 13.58 -3.78 -11.35
C PHE A 10 13.39 -3.92 -9.84
N PHE A 11 14.47 -3.92 -9.04
CA PHE A 11 14.38 -4.03 -7.59
C PHE A 11 13.71 -2.81 -6.96
N LEU A 12 13.97 -1.61 -7.50
CA LEU A 12 13.28 -0.39 -7.06
C LEU A 12 11.78 -0.45 -7.36
N LEU A 13 11.40 -0.95 -8.53
CA LEU A 13 9.99 -1.16 -8.87
C LEU A 13 9.34 -2.18 -7.93
N CYS A 14 9.99 -3.32 -7.69
CA CYS A 14 9.48 -4.33 -6.77
C CYS A 14 9.28 -3.77 -5.36
N THR A 15 10.25 -3.05 -4.80
CA THR A 15 10.12 -2.41 -3.48
C THR A 15 9.01 -1.36 -3.45
N MET A 16 8.87 -0.53 -4.49
CA MET A 16 7.78 0.45 -4.57
C MET A 16 6.41 -0.25 -4.65
N CYS A 17 6.29 -1.29 -5.48
CA CYS A 17 5.07 -2.09 -5.58
C CYS A 17 4.75 -2.81 -4.26
N ALA A 18 5.73 -3.44 -3.62
CA ALA A 18 5.55 -4.15 -2.34
C ALA A 18 5.12 -3.18 -1.22
N THR A 19 5.69 -1.98 -1.18
CA THR A 19 5.34 -0.95 -0.19
C THR A 19 3.91 -0.46 -0.38
N VAL A 20 3.47 -0.26 -1.62
CA VAL A 20 2.10 0.21 -1.92
C VAL A 20 1.09 -0.92 -1.67
N ILE A 21 1.41 -2.13 -2.10
CA ILE A 21 0.59 -3.35 -1.94
C ILE A 21 0.93 -4.01 -0.58
N GLY A 22 0.98 -3.22 0.49
CA GLY A 22 1.17 -3.73 1.85
C GLY A 22 -0.05 -4.51 2.35
N GLY A 23 0.11 -5.26 3.45
CA GLY A 23 -0.99 -6.01 4.07
C GLY A 23 -2.14 -5.12 4.56
N GLY A 24 -1.80 -3.95 5.14
CA GLY A 24 -2.78 -2.94 5.57
C GLY A 24 -3.60 -2.37 4.40
N SER A 25 -2.90 -1.91 3.36
CA SER A 25 -3.51 -1.37 2.14
C SER A 25 -4.38 -2.41 1.43
N SER A 26 -3.92 -3.67 1.36
CA SER A 26 -4.64 -4.74 0.66
C SER A 26 -5.95 -5.10 1.36
N ILE A 27 -5.94 -5.32 2.68
CA ILE A 27 -7.16 -5.60 3.44
C ILE A 27 -8.12 -4.41 3.39
N GLY A 28 -7.59 -3.19 3.53
CA GLY A 28 -8.37 -1.96 3.41
C GLY A 28 -9.00 -1.82 2.02
N ALA A 29 -8.24 -2.11 0.96
CA ALA A 29 -8.73 -2.03 -0.41
C ALA A 29 -9.79 -3.09 -0.70
N ILE A 30 -9.62 -4.33 -0.22
CA ILE A 30 -10.63 -5.38 -0.32
C ILE A 30 -11.90 -4.97 0.42
N GLY A 31 -11.78 -4.48 1.66
CA GLY A 31 -12.93 -4.00 2.44
C GLY A 31 -13.68 -2.84 1.78
N ASN A 32 -12.95 -1.87 1.21
CA ASN A 32 -13.55 -0.77 0.46
C ASN A 32 -14.18 -1.25 -0.86
N THR A 33 -13.59 -2.24 -1.53
CA THR A 33 -14.17 -2.86 -2.73
C THR A 33 -15.49 -3.56 -2.40
N TYR A 34 -15.59 -4.25 -1.26
CA TYR A 34 -16.85 -4.84 -0.82
C TYR A 34 -17.96 -3.82 -0.56
N GLN A 35 -17.59 -2.59 -0.16
CA GLN A 35 -18.56 -1.54 0.14
C GLN A 35 -18.88 -0.63 -1.05
N TRP A 36 -17.92 -0.38 -1.94
CA TRP A 36 -18.00 0.65 -2.99
C TRP A 36 -17.98 0.06 -4.41
N GLY A 37 -17.66 -1.22 -4.58
CA GLY A 37 -17.67 -1.91 -5.87
C GLY A 37 -16.73 -1.29 -6.91
N ILE A 38 -17.22 -1.10 -8.13
CA ILE A 38 -16.44 -0.60 -9.28
C ILE A 38 -15.84 0.79 -9.03
N LEU A 39 -16.42 1.60 -8.12
CA LEU A 39 -15.87 2.91 -7.75
C LEU A 39 -14.44 2.80 -7.23
N MET A 40 -14.12 1.71 -6.52
CA MET A 40 -12.76 1.48 -6.01
C MET A 40 -11.75 1.33 -7.14
N LEU A 41 -12.15 0.81 -8.31
CA LEU A 41 -11.29 0.70 -9.48
C LEU A 41 -10.88 2.09 -9.98
N PHE A 42 -11.81 3.04 -10.06
CA PHE A 42 -11.50 4.43 -10.43
C PHE A 42 -10.62 5.13 -9.39
N VAL A 43 -10.87 4.90 -8.10
CA VAL A 43 -10.02 5.45 -7.02
C VAL A 43 -8.60 4.89 -7.11
N SER A 44 -8.44 3.59 -7.33
CA SER A 44 -7.13 2.96 -7.52
C SER A 44 -6.41 3.47 -8.77
N MET A 45 -7.12 3.67 -9.89
CA MET A 45 -6.53 4.26 -11.10
C MET A 45 -5.96 5.66 -10.83
N GLY A 46 -6.67 6.50 -10.06
CA GLY A 46 -6.18 7.82 -9.70
C GLY A 46 -4.92 7.78 -8.82
N TRP A 47 -4.80 6.79 -7.92
CA TRP A 47 -3.57 6.56 -7.15
C TRP A 47 -2.39 6.19 -8.05
N TYR A 48 -2.57 5.26 -8.99
CA TYR A 48 -1.51 4.89 -9.93
C TYR A 48 -1.11 6.07 -10.85
N MET A 49 -2.08 6.88 -11.28
CA MET A 49 -1.83 8.09 -12.06
C MET A 49 -1.00 9.11 -11.27
N GLN A 50 -1.27 9.27 -9.96
CA GLN A 50 -0.46 10.11 -9.07
C GLN A 50 0.98 9.62 -8.99
N PHE A 51 1.23 8.31 -8.88
CA PHE A 51 2.59 7.76 -8.87
C PHE A 51 3.34 8.03 -10.17
N ILE A 52 2.67 7.84 -11.32
CA ILE A 52 3.23 8.14 -12.63
C ILE A 52 3.60 9.62 -12.73
N PHE A 53 2.67 10.51 -12.34
CA PHE A 53 2.88 11.95 -12.40
C PHE A 53 4.02 12.39 -11.47
N SER A 54 4.07 11.87 -10.24
CA SER A 54 5.14 12.12 -9.28
C SER A 54 6.50 11.63 -9.81
N GLY A 55 6.52 10.45 -10.45
CA GLY A 55 7.71 9.90 -11.09
C GLY A 55 8.25 10.78 -12.21
N PHE A 56 7.39 11.33 -13.06
CA PHE A 56 7.81 12.18 -14.18
C PHE A 56 8.15 13.62 -13.78
N PHE A 57 7.45 14.22 -12.82
CA PHE A 57 7.62 15.65 -12.51
C PHE A 57 8.45 15.92 -11.25
N VAL A 58 8.36 15.05 -10.24
CA VAL A 58 9.02 15.25 -8.94
C VAL A 58 10.37 14.53 -8.91
N ALA A 59 10.45 13.28 -9.39
CA ALA A 59 11.69 12.52 -9.37
C ALA A 59 12.88 13.18 -10.11
N PRO A 60 12.74 13.77 -11.32
CA PRO A 60 13.88 14.42 -11.98
C PRO A 60 14.38 15.65 -11.19
N LYS A 61 13.48 16.45 -10.59
CA LYS A 61 13.87 17.58 -9.74
C LYS A 61 14.67 17.15 -8.53
N PHE A 62 14.28 16.05 -7.88
CA PHE A 62 15.04 15.48 -6.77
C PHE A 62 16.41 14.95 -7.20
N ARG A 63 16.49 14.34 -8.39
CA ARG A 63 17.74 13.82 -8.96
C ARG A 63 18.73 14.93 -9.31
N GLU A 64 18.25 16.05 -9.86
CA GLU A 64 19.07 17.23 -10.18
C GLU A 64 19.64 17.88 -8.91
N LEU A 65 18.83 18.01 -7.86
CA LEU A 65 19.22 18.62 -6.60
C LEU A 65 20.09 17.70 -5.71
N LYS A 66 20.36 16.45 -6.14
CA LYS A 66 21.07 15.40 -5.36
C LYS A 66 20.49 15.22 -3.94
N LEU A 67 19.18 15.42 -3.81
CA LEU A 67 18.46 15.30 -2.55
C LEU A 67 17.92 13.89 -2.40
N TYR A 68 18.11 13.31 -1.21
CA TYR A 68 17.71 11.93 -0.90
C TYR A 68 16.42 11.82 -0.10
N THR A 69 15.96 12.93 0.51
CA THR A 69 14.78 12.94 1.38
C THR A 69 13.93 14.18 1.15
N VAL A 70 12.61 14.06 1.33
CA VAL A 70 11.67 15.19 1.26
C VAL A 70 12.05 16.27 2.27
N ALA A 71 12.45 15.88 3.47
CA ALA A 71 12.99 16.82 4.45
C ALA A 71 14.25 17.56 3.98
N GLY A 72 15.13 16.87 3.23
CA GLY A 72 16.30 17.48 2.61
C GLY A 72 15.92 18.59 1.62
N TYR A 73 14.82 18.41 0.89
CA TYR A 73 14.27 19.45 0.02
C TYR A 73 13.81 20.68 0.80
N PHE A 74 13.08 20.50 1.90
CA PHE A 74 12.69 21.63 2.77
C PHE A 74 13.88 22.36 3.40
N LYS A 75 14.98 21.64 3.69
CA LYS A 75 16.24 22.26 4.11
C LYS A 75 16.85 23.14 3.02
N HIS A 76 16.85 22.66 1.78
CA HIS A 76 17.48 23.37 0.66
C HIS A 76 16.67 24.60 0.22
N ARG A 77 15.33 24.52 0.26
CA ARG A 77 14.43 25.56 -0.24
C ARG A 77 14.03 26.62 0.79
N TYR A 78 13.98 26.26 2.07
CA TYR A 78 13.48 27.14 3.13
C TYR A 78 14.51 27.34 4.23
N ASP A 79 14.62 26.42 5.20
CA ASP A 79 15.49 26.56 6.37
C ASP A 79 15.55 25.28 7.23
N ASN A 80 16.49 25.22 8.17
CA ASN A 80 16.64 24.08 9.10
C ASN A 80 15.41 23.84 9.99
N LYS A 81 14.65 24.89 10.36
CA LYS A 81 13.40 24.72 11.14
C LYS A 81 12.35 23.95 10.33
N ASN A 82 12.17 24.29 9.06
CA ASN A 82 11.19 23.63 8.19
C ASN A 82 11.60 22.20 7.85
N ARG A 83 12.91 21.91 7.80
CA ARG A 83 13.42 20.53 7.73
C ARG A 83 12.95 19.69 8.91
N PHE A 84 13.03 20.22 10.15
CA PHE A 84 12.64 19.46 11.33
C PHE A 84 11.14 19.17 11.35
N VAL A 85 10.32 20.16 10.99
CA VAL A 85 8.86 19.96 10.84
C VAL A 85 8.56 18.91 9.77
N ALA A 86 9.20 18.98 8.60
CA ALA A 86 9.02 18.00 7.55
C ALA A 86 9.47 16.58 7.97
N LEU A 87 10.57 16.45 8.72
CA LEU A 87 11.00 15.17 9.30
C LEU A 87 9.98 14.63 10.29
N ALA A 88 9.50 15.45 11.22
CA ALA A 88 8.53 15.05 12.22
C ALA A 88 7.22 14.58 11.59
N LEU A 89 6.70 15.32 10.60
CA LEU A 89 5.51 14.94 9.86
C LEU A 89 5.71 13.64 9.06
N SER A 90 6.85 13.49 8.39
CA SER A 90 7.14 12.26 7.63
C SER A 90 7.26 11.05 8.55
N LEU A 91 7.87 11.22 9.73
CA LEU A 91 7.98 10.17 10.73
C LEU A 91 6.61 9.78 11.29
N LEU A 92 5.79 10.76 11.66
CA LEU A 92 4.43 10.54 12.15
C LEU A 92 3.59 9.77 11.12
N PHE A 93 3.65 10.17 9.86
CA PHE A 93 2.98 9.47 8.76
C PHE A 93 3.48 8.03 8.63
N SER A 94 4.79 7.81 8.66
CA SER A 94 5.38 6.47 8.57
C SER A 94 4.95 5.55 9.73
N VAL A 95 4.86 6.10 10.95
CA VAL A 95 4.35 5.35 12.12
C VAL A 95 2.87 5.02 11.96
N GLY A 96 2.06 5.93 11.43
CA GLY A 96 0.65 5.67 11.13
C GLY A 96 0.47 4.51 10.15
N VAL A 97 1.22 4.53 9.04
CA VAL A 97 1.21 3.46 8.03
C VAL A 97 1.69 2.13 8.61
N LEU A 98 2.73 2.13 9.44
CA LEU A 98 3.18 0.92 10.14
C LEU A 98 2.12 0.39 11.12
N GLY A 99 1.45 1.28 11.86
CA GLY A 99 0.35 0.92 12.75
C GLY A 99 -0.80 0.26 12.00
N ALA A 100 -1.23 0.82 10.86
CA ALA A 100 -2.26 0.24 10.02
C ALA A 100 -1.87 -1.16 9.51
N GLN A 101 -0.61 -1.37 9.12
CA GLN A 101 -0.10 -2.69 8.71
C GLN A 101 -0.11 -3.70 9.87
N MET A 102 0.27 -3.28 11.07
CA MET A 102 0.25 -4.14 12.25
C MET A 102 -1.18 -4.54 12.66
N VAL A 103 -2.14 -3.62 12.56
CA VAL A 103 -3.56 -3.92 12.79
C VAL A 103 -4.07 -4.96 11.78
N ALA A 104 -3.72 -4.79 10.50
CA ALA A 104 -4.06 -5.75 9.45
C ALA A 104 -3.45 -7.13 9.70
N PHE A 105 -2.17 -7.18 10.08
CA PHE A 105 -1.49 -8.42 10.45
C PHE A 105 -2.18 -9.12 11.63
N GLY A 106 -2.47 -8.38 12.71
CA GLY A 106 -3.16 -8.93 13.88
C GLY A 106 -4.53 -9.50 13.53
N LYS A 107 -5.32 -8.80 12.69
CA LYS A 107 -6.62 -9.30 12.22
C LYS A 107 -6.49 -10.59 11.42
N ILE A 108 -5.53 -10.68 10.48
CA ILE A 108 -5.30 -11.90 9.69
C ILE A 108 -4.99 -13.08 10.62
N ILE A 109 -4.04 -12.91 11.54
CA ILE A 109 -3.58 -14.00 12.41
C ILE A 109 -4.71 -14.47 13.32
N THR A 110 -5.47 -13.57 13.93
CA THR A 110 -6.62 -13.95 14.76
C THR A 110 -7.74 -14.59 13.94
N SER A 111 -7.91 -14.24 12.66
CA SER A 111 -8.86 -14.91 11.76
C SER A 111 -8.44 -16.33 11.37
N ILE A 112 -7.13 -16.59 11.20
CA ILE A 112 -6.62 -17.93 10.84
C ILE A 112 -6.48 -18.82 12.08
N VAL A 113 -6.02 -18.24 13.19
CA VAL A 113 -5.78 -18.92 14.45
C VAL A 113 -6.57 -18.20 15.56
N PRO A 114 -7.84 -18.57 15.78
CA PRO A 114 -8.71 -17.92 16.77
C PRO A 114 -8.17 -18.03 18.20
N GLN A 115 -7.27 -18.99 18.46
CA GLN A 115 -6.68 -19.24 19.77
C GLN A 115 -5.63 -18.19 20.18
N ILE A 116 -5.10 -17.40 19.23
CA ILE A 116 -4.11 -16.36 19.52
C ILE A 116 -4.83 -15.02 19.71
N PRO A 117 -4.77 -14.41 20.91
CA PRO A 117 -5.37 -13.10 21.13
C PRO A 117 -4.69 -12.03 20.27
N TYR A 118 -5.49 -11.08 19.78
CA TYR A 118 -5.04 -10.02 18.87
C TYR A 118 -3.78 -9.29 19.35
N LEU A 119 -3.70 -8.97 20.65
CA LEU A 119 -2.54 -8.25 21.22
C LEU A 119 -1.24 -9.05 21.03
N TRP A 120 -1.29 -10.37 21.27
CA TRP A 120 -0.13 -11.24 21.10
C TRP A 120 0.26 -11.40 19.63
N ALA A 121 -0.72 -11.49 18.73
CA ALA A 121 -0.45 -11.53 17.29
C ALA A 121 0.30 -10.27 16.81
N VAL A 122 -0.13 -9.09 17.25
CA VAL A 122 0.51 -7.81 16.90
C VAL A 122 1.93 -7.72 17.49
N VAL A 123 2.10 -8.08 18.76
CA VAL A 123 3.42 -8.01 19.42
C VAL A 123 4.42 -8.95 18.75
N ILE A 124 4.04 -10.21 18.50
CA ILE A 124 4.92 -11.19 17.86
C ILE A 124 5.29 -10.74 16.43
N GLY A 125 4.30 -10.31 15.63
CA GLY A 125 4.54 -9.80 14.28
C GLY A 125 5.45 -8.58 14.25
N GLY A 126 5.18 -7.60 15.13
CA GLY A 126 5.99 -6.40 15.27
C GLY A 126 7.43 -6.70 15.70
N SER A 127 7.63 -7.61 16.65
CA SER A 127 8.97 -8.02 17.09
C SER A 127 9.78 -8.63 15.96
N ILE A 128 9.19 -9.51 15.14
CA ILE A 128 9.88 -10.09 13.98
C ILE A 128 10.29 -8.99 13.00
N VAL A 129 9.40 -8.05 12.70
CA VAL A 129 9.68 -6.93 11.80
C VAL A 129 10.82 -6.05 12.29
N VAL A 130 10.84 -5.73 13.59
CA VAL A 130 11.91 -4.93 14.19
C VAL A 130 13.24 -5.69 14.15
N LEU A 131 13.24 -6.99 14.42
CA LEU A 131 14.46 -7.81 14.45
C LEU A 131 15.13 -7.87 13.08
N TYR A 132 14.40 -8.24 12.02
CA TYR A 132 15.02 -8.35 10.69
C TYR A 132 15.39 -6.97 10.12
N SER A 133 14.60 -5.94 10.41
CA SER A 133 14.87 -4.57 9.93
C SER A 133 16.14 -4.00 10.56
N THR A 134 16.31 -4.19 11.87
CA THR A 134 17.48 -3.69 12.61
C THR A 134 18.75 -4.46 12.24
N ALA A 135 18.67 -5.78 12.03
CA ALA A 135 19.83 -6.61 11.71
C ALA A 135 20.31 -6.45 10.26
N GLY A 136 19.39 -6.28 9.31
CA GLY A 136 19.70 -6.37 7.87
C GLY A 136 19.81 -5.04 7.12
N GLY A 137 19.31 -3.94 7.69
CA GLY A 137 19.32 -2.63 7.05
C GLY A 137 18.57 -2.59 5.70
N LEU A 138 18.81 -1.55 4.89
CA LEU A 138 18.04 -1.31 3.66
C LEU A 138 18.14 -2.45 2.63
N MET A 139 19.27 -3.15 2.56
CA MET A 139 19.43 -4.27 1.62
C MET A 139 18.58 -5.48 1.99
N ALA A 140 18.47 -5.80 3.27
CA ALA A 140 17.58 -6.86 3.70
C ALA A 140 16.11 -6.51 3.40
N VAL A 141 15.71 -5.25 3.60
CA VAL A 141 14.36 -4.78 3.28
C VAL A 141 14.06 -4.96 1.79
N ILE A 142 14.97 -4.54 0.90
CA ILE A 142 14.79 -4.71 -0.55
C ILE A 142 14.65 -6.20 -0.91
N HIS A 143 15.46 -7.07 -0.32
CA HIS A 143 15.33 -8.51 -0.56
C HIS A 143 13.99 -9.06 -0.08
N THR A 144 13.55 -8.71 1.14
CA THR A 144 12.25 -9.15 1.66
C THR A 144 11.07 -8.64 0.84
N ASP A 145 11.15 -7.42 0.30
CA ASP A 145 10.11 -6.84 -0.56
C ASP A 145 9.90 -7.63 -1.84
N VAL A 146 10.97 -8.12 -2.47
CA VAL A 146 10.87 -8.94 -3.68
C VAL A 146 10.14 -10.25 -3.38
N TYR A 147 10.48 -10.92 -2.28
CA TYR A 147 9.77 -12.14 -1.87
C TYR A 147 8.30 -11.85 -1.53
N GLN A 148 8.03 -10.76 -0.80
CA GLN A 148 6.66 -10.37 -0.45
C GLN A 148 5.83 -10.06 -1.71
N PHE A 149 6.40 -9.38 -2.70
CA PHE A 149 5.74 -9.12 -3.97
C PHE A 149 5.37 -10.40 -4.71
N ILE A 150 6.30 -11.37 -4.81
CA ILE A 150 6.04 -12.65 -5.48
C ILE A 150 4.96 -13.44 -4.76
N ILE A 151 5.05 -13.55 -3.43
CA ILE A 151 4.09 -14.28 -2.60
C ILE A 151 2.68 -13.65 -2.72
N LEU A 152 2.58 -12.33 -2.65
CA LEU A 152 1.30 -11.62 -2.82
C LEU A 152 0.72 -11.82 -4.23
N PHE A 153 1.56 -11.70 -5.26
CA PHE A 153 1.12 -11.88 -6.65
C PHE A 153 0.55 -13.29 -6.89
N VAL A 154 1.27 -14.33 -6.46
CA VAL A 154 0.81 -15.73 -6.56
C VAL A 154 -0.42 -15.94 -5.68
N GLY A 155 -0.45 -15.40 -4.46
CA GLY A 155 -1.59 -15.51 -3.55
C GLY A 155 -2.88 -14.92 -4.13
N PHE A 156 -2.79 -13.77 -4.80
CA PHE A 156 -3.93 -13.18 -5.50
C PHE A 156 -4.40 -14.03 -6.67
N LEU A 157 -3.49 -14.58 -7.48
CA LEU A 157 -3.85 -15.48 -8.60
C LEU A 157 -4.56 -16.75 -8.12
N VAL A 158 -4.02 -17.37 -7.06
CA VAL A 158 -4.62 -18.57 -6.45
C VAL A 158 -6.00 -18.25 -5.87
N THR A 159 -6.12 -17.12 -5.15
CA THR A 159 -7.42 -16.68 -4.60
C THR A 159 -8.43 -16.42 -5.70
N LEU A 160 -8.02 -15.79 -6.81
CA LEU A 160 -8.88 -15.55 -7.96
C LEU A 160 -9.35 -16.85 -8.61
N PHE A 161 -8.47 -17.85 -8.73
CA PHE A 161 -8.81 -19.16 -9.29
C PHE A 161 -9.74 -19.98 -8.36
N LEU A 162 -9.54 -19.91 -7.05
CA LEU A 162 -10.35 -20.66 -6.07
C LEU A 162 -11.72 -20.01 -5.79
N CYS A 163 -11.78 -18.69 -5.72
CA CYS A 163 -13.04 -17.97 -5.46
C CYS A 163 -13.95 -17.86 -6.69
N ILE A 164 -13.40 -18.04 -7.90
CA ILE A 164 -14.17 -18.04 -9.15
C ILE A 164 -14.11 -19.46 -9.72
N PRO A 165 -14.96 -20.39 -9.25
CA PRO A 165 -14.91 -21.80 -9.66
C PRO A 165 -15.18 -22.05 -11.16
N ASP A 166 -15.42 -20.99 -11.94
CA ASP A 166 -15.93 -21.08 -13.30
C ASP A 166 -15.46 -19.91 -14.18
N ILE A 167 -14.14 -19.78 -14.36
CA ILE A 167 -13.50 -18.75 -15.21
C ILE A 167 -14.05 -18.74 -16.66
N LYS A 168 -14.68 -19.82 -17.14
CA LYS A 168 -15.26 -19.93 -18.49
C LYS A 168 -16.69 -19.39 -18.61
N THR A 169 -17.47 -19.34 -17.53
CA THR A 169 -18.84 -18.75 -17.47
C THR A 169 -18.84 -17.37 -16.80
N ALA A 170 -17.70 -16.94 -16.25
CA ALA A 170 -17.54 -15.76 -15.42
C ALA A 170 -17.84 -14.39 -16.07
N GLY A 171 -17.91 -14.30 -17.39
CA GLY A 171 -18.25 -13.02 -18.05
C GLY A 171 -19.69 -12.58 -17.83
N VAL A 172 -20.63 -13.53 -17.74
CA VAL A 172 -22.08 -13.24 -17.76
C VAL A 172 -22.75 -13.59 -16.42
N ASP A 173 -22.30 -14.65 -15.74
CA ASP A 173 -22.95 -15.15 -14.51
C ASP A 173 -22.44 -14.47 -13.21
N VAL A 174 -21.22 -13.92 -13.22
CA VAL A 174 -20.67 -13.16 -12.08
C VAL A 174 -21.43 -11.85 -11.88
N VAL A 175 -21.88 -11.22 -12.96
CA VAL A 175 -22.69 -9.98 -12.92
C VAL A 175 -24.00 -10.21 -12.18
N HIS A 176 -24.56 -11.42 -12.21
CA HIS A 176 -25.82 -11.76 -11.54
C HIS A 176 -25.66 -12.14 -10.05
N LYS A 177 -24.47 -12.60 -9.63
CA LYS A 177 -24.16 -12.90 -8.21
C LYS A 177 -23.67 -11.69 -7.41
N VAL A 178 -23.22 -10.63 -8.09
CA VAL A 178 -22.75 -9.40 -7.46
C VAL A 178 -23.93 -8.42 -7.32
N PRO A 179 -24.12 -7.75 -6.16
CA PRO A 179 -25.22 -6.81 -5.97
C PRO A 179 -25.24 -5.72 -7.06
N ALA A 180 -26.40 -5.40 -7.64
CA ALA A 180 -26.56 -4.44 -8.74
C ALA A 180 -25.99 -3.03 -8.48
N HIS A 181 -25.70 -2.72 -7.21
CA HIS A 181 -25.07 -1.48 -6.75
C HIS A 181 -23.55 -1.42 -7.04
N PHE A 182 -22.87 -2.56 -7.18
CA PHE A 182 -21.43 -2.64 -7.47
C PHE A 182 -21.05 -2.06 -8.83
N PHE A 183 -21.94 -2.11 -9.82
CA PHE A 183 -21.68 -1.64 -11.17
C PHE A 183 -22.03 -0.16 -11.38
N ARG A 184 -22.59 0.51 -10.37
CA ARG A 184 -22.92 1.93 -10.48
C ARG A 184 -21.66 2.76 -10.28
N PHE A 185 -21.44 3.73 -11.17
CA PHE A 185 -20.26 4.62 -11.15
C PHE A 185 -20.15 5.44 -9.85
N ASP A 186 -21.26 5.64 -9.15
CA ASP A 186 -21.32 6.35 -7.87
C ASP A 186 -21.20 5.43 -6.65
N GLY A 187 -21.03 4.11 -6.85
CA GLY A 187 -21.15 3.11 -5.80
C GLY A 187 -22.44 3.31 -5.01
N GLY A 188 -23.54 3.67 -5.71
CA GLY A 188 -24.88 4.03 -5.22
C GLY A 188 -24.96 4.89 -3.96
N LYS A 189 -23.99 5.80 -3.76
CA LYS A 189 -23.95 6.78 -2.66
C LYS A 189 -23.89 8.23 -3.18
N GLY A 190 -24.03 8.43 -4.49
CA GLY A 190 -24.03 9.74 -5.15
C GLY A 190 -22.64 10.27 -5.54
N LEU A 191 -22.59 11.16 -6.53
CA LEU A 191 -21.35 11.71 -7.11
C LEU A 191 -20.47 12.47 -6.09
N PHE A 192 -21.10 13.10 -5.09
CA PHE A 192 -20.39 13.76 -3.99
C PHE A 192 -19.64 12.76 -3.08
N PHE A 193 -20.19 11.55 -2.92
CA PHE A 193 -19.50 10.47 -2.21
C PHE A 193 -18.31 9.94 -3.04
N ALA A 194 -18.46 9.82 -4.36
CA ALA A 194 -17.35 9.42 -5.23
C ALA A 194 -16.17 10.41 -5.16
N PHE A 195 -16.45 11.71 -5.15
CA PHE A 195 -15.42 12.74 -5.03
C PHE A 195 -14.77 12.74 -3.64
N SER A 196 -15.55 12.59 -2.57
CA SER A 196 -15.00 12.54 -1.19
C SER A 196 -14.33 11.20 -0.84
N ALA A 197 -14.68 10.10 -1.50
CA ALA A 197 -14.04 8.80 -1.36
C ALA A 197 -12.57 8.86 -1.83
N PHE A 198 -12.29 9.61 -2.90
CA PHE A 198 -10.93 9.87 -3.37
C PHE A 198 -10.05 10.51 -2.27
N PHE A 199 -10.60 11.47 -1.52
CA PHE A 199 -9.90 12.12 -0.42
C PHE A 199 -9.87 11.29 0.88
N ARG A 200 -10.90 10.48 1.16
CA ARG A 200 -10.96 9.63 2.35
C ARG A 200 -9.99 8.46 2.31
N VAL A 201 -9.77 7.85 1.15
CA VAL A 201 -8.78 6.76 1.00
C VAL A 201 -7.35 7.29 1.16
N SER A 202 -7.10 8.57 0.86
CA SER A 202 -5.80 9.23 1.06
C SER A 202 -5.52 9.65 2.51
N GLY A 203 -6.49 9.53 3.43
CA GLY A 203 -6.39 10.02 4.81
C GLY A 203 -6.44 8.95 5.90
N GLY A 204 -6.35 7.67 5.53
CA GLY A 204 -6.36 6.53 6.46
C GLY A 204 -4.98 5.93 6.66
#